data_AF-A0A833QK00-F1
#
_entry.id   AF-A0A833QK00-F1
#
_cell.length_a   1.000
_cell.length_b   1.000
_cell.length_c   1.000
_cell.angle_alpha   90.00
_cell.angle_beta   90.00
_cell.angle_gamma   90.00
#
_symmetry.space_group_name_H-M   'P 1'
#
loop_
_entity.id
_entity.type
_entity.pdbx_description
1 polymer ?
#
loop_
_entity_poly.entity_id
_entity_poly.type
_entity_poly.pdbx_seq_one_letter_code
_entity_poly.pdbx_strand_id
1 'polypeptide(L)'
;MDEWLDVEYGQYSAPCSPIIYNVIVKPMHGEVIDQQVVGTNLEKLKKTLDVYEACLSQCKYLAGDVISFADLNYFPSTYYIMSTEYGSVFDSYPHAKA
;
A
#
# COMPACT_ATOMS: atom_id res chain seq x y z
N MET A 1 -23.00 0.33 -2.44
CA MET A 1 -21.84 -0.45 -2.95
C MET A 1 -20.87 0.46 -3.72
N ASP A 2 -21.31 1.61 -4.26
CA ASP A 2 -20.46 2.52 -5.05
C ASP A 2 -19.70 3.61 -4.26
N GLU A 3 -20.03 3.89 -3.01
CA GLU A 3 -19.42 5.02 -2.27
C GLU A 3 -18.06 4.69 -1.62
N TRP A 4 -17.75 3.41 -1.45
CA TRP A 4 -16.48 2.94 -0.87
C TRP A 4 -15.34 2.87 -1.90
N LEU A 5 -15.66 2.65 -3.19
CA LEU A 5 -14.69 2.40 -4.26
C LEU A 5 -13.85 3.64 -4.62
N ASP A 6 -14.46 4.82 -4.71
CA ASP A 6 -13.74 6.04 -5.10
C ASP A 6 -12.89 6.64 -3.96
N VAL A 7 -13.30 6.44 -2.71
CA VAL A 7 -12.60 7.00 -1.55
C VAL A 7 -11.34 6.19 -1.24
N GLU A 8 -11.40 4.85 -1.23
CA GLU A 8 -10.25 4.01 -0.87
C GLU A 8 -9.17 3.90 -1.95
N TYR A 9 -9.54 4.02 -3.23
CA TYR A 9 -8.59 3.91 -4.34
C TYR A 9 -7.49 4.98 -4.27
N GLY A 10 -7.85 6.17 -3.78
CA GLY A 10 -6.91 7.22 -3.44
C GLY A 10 -6.11 6.95 -2.16
N GLN A 11 -6.69 6.28 -1.16
CA GLN A 11 -6.04 6.10 0.15
C GLN A 11 -4.86 5.13 0.13
N TYR A 12 -4.86 4.10 -0.73
CA TYR A 12 -3.73 3.17 -0.81
C TYR A 12 -2.65 3.62 -1.78
N SER A 13 -3.04 4.04 -3.00
CA SER A 13 -2.09 4.45 -4.04
C SER A 13 -1.37 5.77 -3.73
N ALA A 14 -2.04 6.72 -3.04
CA ALA A 14 -1.47 8.02 -2.71
C ALA A 14 -0.25 7.96 -1.77
N PRO A 15 -0.23 7.16 -0.68
CA PRO A 15 0.98 7.00 0.12
C PRO A 15 2.02 6.09 -0.55
N CYS A 16 1.61 5.12 -1.38
CA CYS A 16 2.56 4.23 -2.06
C CYS A 16 3.43 4.96 -3.09
N SER A 17 2.83 5.85 -3.90
CA SER A 17 3.52 6.47 -5.03
C SER A 17 4.76 7.30 -4.62
N PRO A 18 4.72 8.16 -3.58
CA PRO A 18 5.88 8.89 -3.10
C PRO A 18 6.97 7.99 -2.50
N ILE A 19 6.59 6.88 -1.85
CA ILE A 19 7.54 5.89 -1.32
C ILE A 19 8.30 5.25 -2.48
N ILE A 20 7.56 4.68 -3.45
CA ILE A 20 8.13 4.01 -4.62
C ILE A 20 9.03 4.96 -5.41
N TYR A 21 8.58 6.20 -5.63
CA TYR A 21 9.38 7.19 -6.34
C TYR A 21 10.69 7.51 -5.60
N ASN A 22 10.66 7.73 -4.29
CA ASN A 22 11.86 8.07 -3.53
C ASN A 22 12.81 6.88 -3.35
N VAL A 23 12.29 5.67 -3.20
CA VAL A 23 13.11 4.49 -2.85
C VAL A 23 13.60 3.74 -4.09
N ILE A 24 12.85 3.76 -5.19
CA ILE A 24 13.20 3.05 -6.42
C ILE A 24 13.66 4.02 -7.50
N VAL A 25 12.84 5.03 -7.84
CA VAL A 25 13.09 5.87 -9.01
C VAL A 25 14.25 6.84 -8.79
N LYS A 26 14.33 7.51 -7.65
CA LYS A 26 15.42 8.45 -7.34
C LYS A 26 16.81 7.81 -7.38
N PRO A 27 17.06 6.66 -6.72
CA PRO A 27 18.35 5.99 -6.82
C PRO A 27 18.74 5.61 -8.25
N MET A 28 17.78 5.26 -9.12
CA MET A 28 18.05 4.99 -10.53
C MET A 28 18.55 6.22 -11.30
N HIS A 29 18.27 7.42 -10.82
CA HIS A 29 18.74 8.70 -11.37
C HIS A 29 19.95 9.27 -10.61
N GLY A 30 20.51 8.53 -9.65
CA GLY A 30 21.62 9.00 -8.81
C GLY A 30 21.22 10.04 -7.75
N GLU A 31 19.91 10.18 -7.48
CA GLU A 31 19.39 11.07 -6.44
C GLU A 31 19.33 10.39 -5.07
N VAL A 32 19.41 11.19 -4.02
CA VAL A 32 19.31 10.71 -2.63
C VAL A 32 17.86 10.48 -2.19
N ILE A 33 17.64 9.42 -1.42
CA ILE A 33 16.33 9.10 -0.83
C ILE A 33 15.94 10.19 0.18
N ASP A 34 14.76 10.77 0.01
CA ASP A 34 14.18 11.67 1.02
C ASP A 34 13.48 10.85 2.11
N GLN A 35 14.20 10.63 3.21
CA GLN A 35 13.72 9.85 4.35
C GLN A 35 12.49 10.49 5.03
N GLN A 36 12.34 11.81 4.97
CA GLN A 36 11.18 12.49 5.54
C GLN A 36 9.92 12.19 4.72
N VAL A 37 10.02 12.24 3.39
CA VAL A 37 8.92 11.89 2.49
C VAL A 37 8.55 10.41 2.64
N VAL A 38 9.54 9.52 2.71
CA VAL A 38 9.29 8.09 2.90
C VAL A 38 8.59 7.84 4.25
N GLY A 39 9.14 8.35 5.36
CA GLY A 39 8.55 8.18 6.69
C GLY A 39 7.12 8.73 6.79
N THR A 40 6.87 9.93 6.26
CA THR A 40 5.53 10.55 6.28
C THR A 40 4.50 9.70 5.53
N ASN A 41 4.89 9.13 4.39
CA ASN A 41 3.97 8.32 3.60
C ASN A 41 3.85 6.89 4.12
N LEU A 42 4.86 6.33 4.79
CA LEU A 42 4.75 5.06 5.50
C LEU A 42 3.72 5.14 6.63
N GLU A 43 3.70 6.22 7.40
CA GLU A 43 2.68 6.40 8.44
C GLU A 43 1.27 6.53 7.88
N LYS A 44 1.11 7.13 6.69
CA LYS A 44 -0.18 7.14 5.98
C LYS A 44 -0.54 5.74 5.46
N LEU A 45 0.43 5.02 4.90
CA LEU A 45 0.24 3.67 4.40
C LEU A 45 -0.23 2.72 5.51
N LYS A 46 0.40 2.79 6.70
CA LYS A 46 -0.01 1.98 7.87
C LYS A 46 -1.48 2.19 8.23
N LYS A 47 -1.98 3.42 8.20
CA LYS A 47 -3.41 3.70 8.48
C LYS A 47 -4.33 3.03 7.46
N THR A 48 -3.96 3.01 6.19
CA THR A 48 -4.71 2.29 5.16
C THR A 48 -4.61 0.77 5.37
N LEU A 49 -3.42 0.27 5.74
CA LEU A 49 -3.21 -1.15 6.06
C LEU A 49 -4.02 -1.60 7.28
N ASP A 50 -4.19 -0.76 8.30
CA ASP A 50 -5.04 -1.06 9.46
C ASP A 50 -6.49 -1.34 9.03
N VAL A 51 -7.02 -0.57 8.06
CA VAL A 51 -8.36 -0.77 7.49
C VAL A 51 -8.42 -2.04 6.65
N TYR A 52 -7.41 -2.26 5.80
CA TYR A 52 -7.36 -3.43 4.91
C TYR A 52 -7.23 -4.73 5.71
N GLU A 53 -6.40 -4.74 6.75
CA GLU A 53 -6.24 -5.88 7.66
C GLU A 53 -7.56 -6.21 8.36
N ALA A 54 -8.29 -5.20 8.86
CA ALA A 54 -9.59 -5.39 9.47
C ALA A 54 -10.60 -5.97 8.47
N CYS A 55 -10.61 -5.50 7.22
CA CYS A 55 -11.48 -6.00 6.16
C CYS A 55 -11.12 -7.44 5.77
N LEU A 56 -9.85 -7.71 5.47
CA LEU A 56 -9.34 -9.00 5.02
C LEU A 56 -9.34 -10.07 6.12
N SER A 57 -9.44 -9.68 7.39
CA SER A 57 -9.69 -10.61 8.49
C SER A 57 -11.11 -11.21 8.47
N GLN A 58 -12.05 -10.56 7.76
CA GLN A 58 -13.46 -10.95 7.68
C GLN A 58 -13.86 -11.41 6.28
N CYS A 59 -13.21 -10.88 5.25
CA CYS A 59 -13.51 -11.11 3.84
C CYS A 59 -12.29 -11.70 3.13
N LYS A 60 -12.50 -12.52 2.10
CA LYS A 60 -11.39 -13.11 1.32
C LYS A 60 -10.64 -12.08 0.47
N TYR A 61 -11.32 -11.02 0.03
CA TYR A 61 -10.83 -9.93 -0.80
C TYR A 61 -11.36 -8.59 -0.27
N LEU A 62 -10.78 -7.48 -0.72
CA LEU A 62 -11.09 -6.14 -0.20
C LEU A 62 -12.56 -5.75 -0.39
N ALA A 63 -13.24 -6.28 -1.41
CA ALA A 63 -14.65 -6.03 -1.69
C ALA A 63 -15.59 -7.21 -1.31
N GLY A 64 -15.11 -8.19 -0.54
CA GLY A 64 -15.89 -9.37 -0.12
C GLY A 64 -15.28 -10.70 -0.57
N ASP A 65 -16.09 -11.63 -1.06
CA ASP A 65 -15.64 -13.00 -1.37
C ASP A 65 -15.16 -13.20 -2.81
N VAL A 66 -15.23 -12.16 -3.64
CA VAL A 66 -14.81 -12.17 -5.05
C VAL A 66 -13.77 -11.10 -5.30
N ILE A 67 -12.75 -11.43 -6.09
CA ILE A 67 -11.72 -10.48 -6.51
C ILE A 67 -12.34 -9.26 -7.20
N SER A 68 -11.81 -8.08 -6.89
CA SER A 68 -12.31 -6.81 -7.37
C SER A 68 -11.19 -5.91 -7.90
N PHE A 69 -11.57 -4.75 -8.42
CA PHE A 69 -10.62 -3.73 -8.85
C PHE A 69 -9.78 -3.18 -7.69
N ALA A 70 -10.27 -3.22 -6.45
CA ALA A 70 -9.50 -2.83 -5.27
C ALA A 70 -8.28 -3.75 -5.08
N ASP A 71 -8.46 -5.07 -5.26
CA ASP A 71 -7.40 -6.07 -5.13
C ASP A 71 -6.36 -5.94 -6.24
N LEU A 72 -6.79 -5.65 -7.48
CA LEU A 72 -5.87 -5.37 -8.60
C LEU A 72 -5.10 -4.04 -8.42
N ASN A 73 -5.78 -3.04 -7.85
CA ASN A 73 -5.28 -1.77 -7.29
C ASN A 73 -4.05 -1.93 -6.41
N TYR A 74 -4.22 -2.83 -5.46
CA TYR A 74 -3.31 -3.07 -4.37
C TYR A 74 -2.01 -3.71 -4.86
N PHE A 75 -2.11 -4.73 -5.72
CA PHE A 75 -1.01 -5.64 -6.02
C PHE A 75 0.29 -4.97 -6.52
N PRO A 76 0.30 -4.10 -7.55
CA PRO A 76 1.55 -3.53 -8.06
C PRO A 76 2.28 -2.69 -7.02
N SER A 77 1.54 -1.83 -6.30
CA SER A 77 2.12 -0.92 -5.30
C SER A 77 2.70 -1.70 -4.12
N THR A 78 1.97 -2.71 -3.64
CA THR A 78 2.44 -3.62 -2.59
C THR A 78 3.70 -4.35 -3.01
N TYR A 79 3.70 -4.94 -4.21
CA TYR A 79 4.86 -5.66 -4.75
C TYR A 79 6.13 -4.80 -4.77
N TYR A 80 6.03 -3.55 -5.24
CA TYR A 80 7.18 -2.65 -5.28
C TYR A 80 7.70 -2.31 -3.89
N ILE A 81 6.83 -1.98 -2.93
CA ILE A 81 7.27 -1.64 -1.57
C ILE A 81 7.86 -2.86 -0.86
N MET A 82 7.26 -4.04 -1.02
CA MET A 82 7.79 -5.30 -0.48
C MET A 82 9.17 -5.66 -1.03
N SER A 83 9.49 -5.20 -2.24
CA SER A 83 10.81 -5.39 -2.86
C SER A 83 11.88 -4.42 -2.34
N THR A 84 11.55 -3.55 -1.39
CA THR A 84 12.46 -2.58 -0.76
C THR A 84 12.68 -2.89 0.72
N GLU A 85 13.58 -2.15 1.38
CA GLU A 85 13.81 -2.26 2.84
C GLU A 85 12.55 -1.97 3.68
N TYR A 86 11.57 -1.24 3.12
CA TYR A 86 10.31 -0.90 3.79
C TYR A 86 9.26 -2.01 3.70
N GLY A 87 9.55 -3.12 3.01
CA GLY A 87 8.66 -4.27 2.91
C GLY A 87 8.28 -4.88 4.26
N SER A 88 9.12 -4.70 5.29
CA SER A 88 8.85 -5.12 6.66
C SER A 88 7.60 -4.49 7.27
N VAL A 89 7.10 -3.37 6.71
CA VAL A 89 5.83 -2.77 7.18
C VAL A 89 4.66 -3.75 7.09
N PHE A 90 4.65 -4.64 6.09
CA PHE A 90 3.59 -5.62 5.88
C PHE A 90 3.67 -6.81 6.87
N ASP A 91 4.77 -6.98 7.59
CA ASP A 91 4.91 -8.09 8.56
C ASP A 91 3.93 -7.96 9.73
N SER A 92 3.47 -6.74 10.02
CA SER A 92 2.44 -6.46 11.03
C SER A 92 1.01 -6.73 10.55
N TYR A 93 0.82 -7.04 9.25
CA TYR A 93 -0.48 -7.13 8.60
C TYR A 93 -0.63 -8.48 7.86
N PRO A 94 -0.77 -9.59 8.59
CA PRO A 94 -0.74 -10.94 8.00
C PRO A 94 -1.84 -11.19 6.96
N HIS A 95 -3.02 -10.59 7.09
CA HIS A 95 -4.09 -10.74 6.09
C HIS A 95 -3.83 -9.87 4.86
N ALA A 96 -3.34 -8.64 5.04
CA ALA A 96 -2.96 -7.77 3.93
C ALA A 96 -1.70 -8.26 3.18
N LYS A 97 -0.83 -9.02 3.86
CA LYS A 97 0.38 -9.61 3.28
C LYS A 97 0.14 -10.90 2.50
N ALA A 98 -0.92 -11.64 2.82
CA ALA A 98 -1.24 -12.96 2.27
C ALA A 98 -1.61 -12.91 0.78
#